data_AF-A0A3S1AZM6-F1
#
_entry.id   AF-A0A3S1AZM6-F1
#
_cell.length_a   1.000
_cell.length_b   1.000
_cell.length_c   1.000
_cell.angle_alpha   90.00
_cell.angle_beta   90.00
_cell.angle_gamma   90.00
#
_symmetry.space_group_name_H-M   'P 1'
#
loop_
_entity.id
_entity.type
_entity.pdbx_description
1 polymer ?
#
loop_
_entity_poly.entity_id
_entity_poly.type
_entity_poly.pdbx_seq_one_letter_code
_entity_poly.pdbx_strand_id
1 'polypeptide(L)'
;HPAPIPDSYRAARVASLFNIEKDADFRLEMEVDLTARPWQIGLIVGPSGSGKTSAAKALFGGESAAQSWPNLPLIEAIAPKGDFDQVTGALAAVGLGSVPSWLRPFTHLSNGEQFRAGL
;
A
#
# COMPACT_ATOMS: atom_id res chain seq x y z
N HIS A 1 0.05 16.28 -2.53
CA HIS A 1 0.23 16.15 -1.08
C HIS A 1 0.61 17.50 -0.52
N PRO A 2 -0.20 18.04 0.41
CA PRO A 2 0.13 19.31 1.05
C PRO A 2 1.40 19.13 1.88
N ALA A 3 2.39 19.98 1.65
CA ALA A 3 3.65 20.00 2.38
C ALA A 3 3.95 21.45 2.81
N PRO A 4 3.24 21.97 3.82
CA PRO A 4 3.47 23.32 4.31
C PRO A 4 4.90 23.42 4.85
N ILE A 5 5.55 24.55 4.59
CA ILE A 5 6.90 24.81 5.08
C ILE A 5 6.82 24.93 6.62
N PRO A 6 7.56 24.12 7.40
CA PRO A 6 7.55 24.21 8.85
C PRO A 6 8.11 25.55 9.34
N ASP A 7 7.54 26.12 10.41
CA ASP A 7 7.97 27.40 11.01
C ASP A 7 9.26 27.31 11.84
N SER A 8 10.21 26.48 11.40
CA SER A 8 11.51 26.32 12.05
C SER A 8 12.56 27.18 11.37
N TYR A 9 13.51 27.71 12.14
CA TYR A 9 14.60 28.54 11.62
C TYR A 9 15.34 27.90 10.43
N ARG A 10 15.61 26.58 10.50
CA ARG A 10 16.30 25.85 9.42
C ARG A 10 15.44 25.76 8.15
N ALA A 11 14.15 25.44 8.28
CA ALA A 11 13.24 25.36 7.14
C ALA A 11 13.03 26.73 6.47
N ALA A 12 12.84 27.79 7.26
CA ALA A 12 12.70 29.15 6.77
C ALA A 12 13.97 29.65 6.06
N ARG A 13 15.16 29.34 6.59
CA ARG A 13 16.42 29.70 5.95
C ARG A 13 16.61 29.01 4.60
N VAL A 14 16.28 27.72 4.49
CA VAL A 14 16.35 26.97 3.23
C VAL A 14 15.33 27.51 2.22
N ALA A 15 14.09 27.75 2.64
CA ALA A 15 13.06 28.34 1.78
C ALA A 15 13.50 29.71 1.23
N SER A 16 14.09 30.56 2.07
CA SER A 16 14.63 31.86 1.67
C SER A 16 15.81 31.76 0.70
N LEU A 17 16.72 30.79 0.89
CA LEU A 17 17.86 30.58 -0.01
C LEU A 17 17.43 30.21 -1.44
N PHE A 18 16.30 29.52 -1.59
CA PHE A 18 15.77 29.04 -2.88
C PHE A 18 14.49 29.75 -3.32
N ASN A 19 14.12 30.85 -2.67
CA ASN A 19 12.94 31.67 -2.95
C ASN A 19 11.61 30.86 -3.02
N ILE A 20 11.43 29.92 -2.08
CA ILE A 20 10.18 29.16 -1.93
C ILE A 20 9.25 29.93 -0.99
N GLU A 21 8.11 30.42 -1.52
CA GLU A 21 7.27 31.40 -0.81
C GLU A 21 6.03 30.82 -0.09
N LYS A 22 5.61 29.57 -0.40
CA LYS A 22 4.29 29.07 0.05
C LYS A 22 4.33 27.65 0.60
N ASP A 23 4.59 26.67 -0.25
CA ASP A 23 4.56 25.26 0.10
C ASP A 23 5.61 24.49 -0.72
N ALA A 24 5.94 23.28 -0.26
CA ALA A 24 6.72 22.33 -1.02
C ALA A 24 5.80 21.27 -1.65
N ASP A 25 4.61 21.69 -2.09
CA ASP A 25 3.57 20.77 -2.53
C ASP A 25 4.03 19.95 -3.74
N PHE A 26 3.82 18.64 -3.64
CA PHE A 26 3.85 17.77 -4.81
C PHE A 26 2.44 17.58 -5.35
N ARG A 27 2.19 18.08 -6.56
CA ARG A 27 0.91 17.90 -7.29
C ARG A 27 1.18 17.15 -8.58
N LEU A 28 0.40 16.10 -8.79
CA LEU A 28 0.36 15.32 -10.03
C LEU A 28 -1.09 15.31 -10.49
N GLU A 29 -1.35 15.98 -11.60
CA GLU A 29 -2.65 15.97 -12.27
C GLU A 29 -2.53 15.13 -13.53
N MET A 30 -3.47 14.21 -13.71
CA MET A 30 -3.58 13.40 -14.92
C MET A 30 -5.04 13.13 -15.23
N GLU A 31 -5.35 13.16 -16.52
CA GLU A 31 -6.65 12.75 -17.04
C GLU A 31 -6.51 11.31 -17.54
N VAL A 32 -7.24 10.38 -16.94
CA VAL A 32 -7.18 8.96 -17.27
C VAL A 32 -8.59 8.44 -17.48
N ASP A 33 -8.91 8.05 -18.71
CA ASP A 33 -10.14 7.33 -19.01
C ASP A 33 -9.93 5.83 -18.71
N LEU A 34 -10.36 5.42 -17.51
CA LEU A 34 -10.33 4.02 -17.09
C LEU A 34 -11.28 3.12 -17.91
N THR A 35 -12.20 3.69 -18.69
CA THR A 35 -13.17 2.96 -19.49
C THR A 35 -12.81 2.87 -20.97
N ALA A 36 -11.73 3.56 -21.38
CA ALA A 36 -11.25 3.59 -22.76
C ALA A 36 -11.05 2.19 -23.37
N ARG A 37 -10.79 1.17 -22.52
CA ARG A 37 -10.70 -0.24 -22.90
C ARG A 37 -11.28 -1.13 -21.80
N PRO A 38 -11.89 -2.29 -22.14
CA PRO A 38 -12.29 -3.28 -21.16
C PRO A 38 -11.06 -4.05 -20.66
N TRP A 39 -10.38 -3.52 -19.64
CA TRP A 39 -9.25 -4.21 -19.00
C TRP A 39 -9.73 -4.99 -17.76
N GLN A 40 -8.94 -6.00 -17.38
CA GLN A 40 -9.17 -6.81 -16.17
C GLN A 40 -8.04 -6.62 -15.14
N ILE A 41 -6.83 -6.30 -15.60
CA ILE A 41 -5.66 -6.00 -14.77
C ILE A 41 -5.09 -4.65 -15.23
N GLY A 42 -4.94 -3.72 -14.29
CA GLY A 42 -4.33 -2.41 -14.48
C GLY A 42 -3.03 -2.30 -13.67
N LEU A 43 -1.98 -1.71 -14.25
CA LEU A 43 -0.68 -1.55 -13.59
C LEU A 43 -0.27 -0.08 -13.58
N ILE A 44 0.06 0.44 -12.39
CA ILE A 44 0.60 1.79 -12.21
C ILE A 44 2.12 1.67 -11.96
N VAL A 45 2.93 2.09 -12.93
CA VAL A 45 4.41 2.04 -12.86
C VAL A 45 5.03 3.43 -12.76
N GLY A 46 6.23 3.51 -12.17
CA GLY A 46 6.98 4.76 -12.05
C GLY A 46 8.05 4.73 -10.93
N PRO A 47 9.00 5.67 -10.92
CA PRO A 47 10.05 5.77 -9.90
C PRO A 47 9.52 5.88 -8.47
N SER A 48 10.35 5.58 -7.47
CA SER A 48 9.98 5.82 -6.05
C SER A 48 9.66 7.30 -5.82
N GLY A 49 8.64 7.60 -5.00
CA GLY A 49 8.20 8.97 -4.75
C GLY A 49 7.35 9.63 -5.86
N SER A 50 7.14 8.98 -7.01
CA SER A 50 6.38 9.56 -8.14
C SER A 50 4.86 9.68 -7.92
N GLY A 51 4.36 9.35 -6.73
CA GLY A 51 2.94 9.48 -6.41
C GLY A 51 2.04 8.29 -6.73
N LYS A 52 2.56 7.12 -7.14
CA LYS A 52 1.77 5.91 -7.51
C LYS A 52 0.71 5.52 -6.48
N THR A 53 1.09 5.42 -5.21
CA THR A 53 0.18 5.06 -4.12
C THR A 53 -0.94 6.10 -3.97
N SER A 54 -0.62 7.38 -4.17
CA SER A 54 -1.60 8.47 -4.15
C SER A 54 -2.55 8.42 -5.33
N ALA A 55 -2.04 8.14 -6.54
CA ALA A 55 -2.85 7.97 -7.74
C ALA A 55 -3.80 6.77 -7.61
N ALA A 56 -3.31 5.62 -7.12
CA ALA A 56 -4.15 4.45 -6.85
C ALA A 56 -5.27 4.76 -5.84
N LYS A 57 -4.94 5.45 -4.73
CA LYS A 57 -5.92 5.89 -3.72
C LYS A 57 -6.99 6.81 -4.32
N ALA A 58 -6.59 7.77 -5.16
CA ALA A 58 -7.52 8.71 -5.78
C ALA A 58 -8.44 8.04 -6.82
N LEU A 59 -7.90 7.11 -7.62
CA LEU A 59 -8.66 6.42 -8.67
C LEU A 59 -9.64 5.38 -8.13
N PHE A 60 -9.25 4.64 -7.08
CA PHE A 60 -10.01 3.47 -6.61
C PHE A 60 -10.61 3.65 -5.22
N GLY A 61 -10.48 4.83 -4.60
CA GLY A 61 -11.12 5.18 -3.32
C GLY A 61 -10.65 4.37 -2.10
N GLY A 62 -9.81 3.35 -2.29
CA GLY A 62 -9.23 2.56 -1.22
C GLY A 62 -8.00 3.24 -0.68
N GLU A 63 -7.90 3.35 0.66
CA GLU A 63 -6.57 3.30 1.26
C GLU A 63 -5.84 2.11 0.62
N SER A 64 -4.57 2.27 0.20
CA SER A 64 -3.69 1.11 0.03
C SER A 64 -3.92 0.30 1.29
N ALA A 65 -4.61 -0.82 1.19
CA ALA A 65 -5.07 -1.54 2.35
C ALA A 65 -3.81 -2.08 3.03
N ALA A 66 -3.19 -1.26 3.86
CA ALA A 66 -2.49 -1.75 5.03
C ALA A 66 -3.62 -2.34 5.86
N GLN A 67 -4.07 -3.53 5.47
CA GLN A 67 -5.01 -4.32 6.24
C GLN A 67 -4.41 -4.37 7.64
N SER A 68 -5.18 -3.89 8.61
CA SER A 68 -4.80 -4.07 10.01
C SER A 68 -4.89 -5.56 10.28
N TRP A 69 -3.73 -6.22 10.26
CA TRP A 69 -3.64 -7.63 10.59
C TRP A 69 -3.60 -7.77 12.11
N PRO A 70 -4.44 -8.64 12.70
CA PRO A 70 -4.36 -8.92 14.11
C PRO A 70 -3.01 -9.58 14.44
N ASN A 71 -2.52 -9.39 15.67
CA ASN A 71 -1.32 -10.07 16.17
C ASN A 71 -1.64 -11.54 16.53
N LEU A 72 -2.10 -12.29 15.54
CA LEU A 72 -2.50 -13.70 15.61
C LEU A 72 -1.80 -14.47 14.48
N PRO A 73 -1.61 -15.79 14.61
CA PRO A 73 -1.17 -16.63 13.50
C PRO A 73 -1.99 -16.37 12.22
N LEU A 74 -1.33 -16.43 11.07
CA LEU A 74 -1.98 -16.20 9.77
C LEU A 74 -3.21 -17.10 9.55
N ILE A 75 -3.12 -18.36 10.00
CA ILE A 75 -4.22 -19.34 9.91
C ILE A 75 -5.46 -18.93 10.72
N GLU A 76 -5.29 -18.16 11.78
CA GLU A 76 -6.39 -17.64 12.63
C GLU A 76 -6.87 -16.26 12.14
N ALA A 77 -5.98 -15.50 11.51
CA ALA A 77 -6.27 -14.15 11.04
C ALA A 77 -7.07 -14.14 9.73
N ILE A 78 -6.83 -15.13 8.86
CA ILE A 78 -7.51 -15.25 7.56
C ILE A 78 -8.86 -15.91 7.75
N ALA A 79 -9.91 -15.21 7.31
CA ALA A 79 -11.30 -15.67 7.38
C ALA A 79 -11.60 -16.35 8.73
N PRO A 80 -11.61 -15.60 9.86
CA PRO A 80 -11.70 -16.16 11.23
C PRO A 80 -13.00 -16.93 11.53
N LYS A 81 -13.96 -16.92 10.60
CA LYS A 81 -15.21 -17.70 10.66
C LYS A 81 -15.34 -18.70 9.50
N GLY A 82 -14.29 -18.83 8.69
CA GLY A 82 -14.21 -19.70 7.53
C GLY A 82 -13.87 -21.13 7.91
N ASP A 83 -14.11 -22.04 6.98
CA ASP A 83 -13.76 -23.44 7.14
C ASP A 83 -12.24 -23.67 7.02
N PHE A 84 -11.69 -24.59 7.81
CA PHE A 84 -10.26 -24.84 7.88
C PHE A 84 -9.66 -25.26 6.53
N ASP A 85 -10.35 -26.14 5.78
CA ASP A 85 -9.86 -26.63 4.50
C ASP A 85 -9.89 -25.51 3.43
N GLN A 86 -10.85 -24.60 3.52
CA GLN A 86 -10.91 -23.40 2.68
C GLN A 86 -9.75 -22.44 2.96
N VAL A 87 -9.43 -22.20 4.24
CA VAL A 87 -8.33 -21.30 4.62
C VAL A 87 -6.97 -21.87 4.21
N THR A 88 -6.72 -23.15 4.48
CA THR A 88 -5.46 -23.80 4.09
C THR A 88 -5.33 -23.91 2.57
N GLY A 89 -6.43 -24.16 1.86
CA GLY A 89 -6.48 -24.13 0.39
C GLY A 89 -6.14 -22.75 -0.18
N ALA A 90 -6.69 -21.67 0.39
CA ALA A 90 -6.39 -20.30 -0.03
C ALA A 90 -4.92 -19.93 0.21
N LEU A 91 -4.37 -20.26 1.38
CA LEU A 91 -2.96 -20.04 1.71
C LEU A 91 -2.01 -20.78 0.76
N ALA A 92 -2.31 -22.04 0.45
CA ALA A 92 -1.55 -22.82 -0.52
C ALA A 92 -1.63 -22.20 -1.94
N ALA A 93 -2.83 -21.74 -2.35
CA ALA A 93 -3.06 -21.17 -3.67
C ALA A 93 -2.28 -19.87 -3.91
N VAL A 94 -2.08 -19.04 -2.88
CA VAL A 94 -1.26 -17.82 -2.98
C VAL A 94 0.25 -18.09 -2.86
N GLY A 95 0.67 -19.34 -2.74
CA GLY A 95 2.09 -19.73 -2.63
C GLY A 95 2.67 -19.62 -1.22
N LEU A 96 1.82 -19.51 -0.19
CA LEU A 96 2.22 -19.70 1.21
C LEU A 96 2.09 -21.19 1.53
N GLY A 97 3.01 -22.01 1.02
CA GLY A 97 2.95 -23.47 1.20
C GLY A 97 3.62 -24.00 2.48
N SER A 98 4.26 -23.13 3.28
CA SER A 98 5.01 -23.55 4.46
C SER A 98 4.18 -23.40 5.73
N VAL A 99 3.97 -24.52 6.44
CA VAL A 99 3.27 -24.55 7.74
C VAL A 99 3.89 -23.57 8.75
N PRO A 100 5.22 -23.39 8.85
CA PRO A 100 5.79 -22.37 9.72
C PRO A 100 5.32 -20.94 9.44
N SER A 101 5.03 -20.59 8.19
CA SER A 101 4.51 -19.25 7.84
C SER A 101 3.08 -19.05 8.31
N TRP A 102 2.25 -20.12 8.35
CA TRP A 102 0.85 -20.05 8.76
C TRP A 102 0.68 -19.82 10.27
N LEU A 103 1.65 -20.29 11.05
CA LEU A 103 1.66 -20.22 12.50
C LEU A 103 2.23 -18.90 13.04
N ARG A 104 2.65 -17.99 12.15
CA ARG A 104 3.26 -16.70 12.52
C ARG A 104 2.28 -15.55 12.33
N PRO A 105 2.38 -14.49 13.15
CA PRO A 105 1.72 -13.22 12.86
C PRO A 105 2.17 -12.63 11.53
N PHE A 106 1.28 -11.89 10.87
CA PHE A 106 1.56 -11.21 9.59
C PHE A 106 2.84 -10.36 9.66
N THR A 107 3.07 -9.67 10.78
CA THR A 107 4.24 -8.82 11.01
C THR A 107 5.57 -9.58 11.05
N HIS A 108 5.55 -10.90 11.24
CA HIS A 108 6.74 -11.77 11.27
C HIS A 108 7.03 -12.43 9.90
N LEU A 109 6.17 -12.19 8.91
CA LEU A 109 6.38 -12.65 7.54
C LEU A 109 7.38 -11.75 6.81
N SER A 110 8.12 -12.32 5.85
CA SER A 110 8.91 -11.54 4.90
C SER A 110 8.02 -10.66 4.01
N ASN A 111 8.57 -9.60 3.41
CA ASN A 111 7.81 -8.70 2.53
C ASN A 111 7.08 -9.45 1.39
N GLY A 112 7.70 -10.50 0.83
CA GLY A 112 7.09 -11.30 -0.22
C GLY A 112 5.94 -12.19 0.28
N GLU A 113 6.03 -12.70 1.51
CA GLU A 113 4.94 -13.43 2.15
C GLU A 113 3.79 -12.51 2.55
N GLN A 114 4.08 -11.32 3.09
CA GLN A 114 3.07 -10.30 3.40
C GLN A 114 2.29 -9.88 2.17
N PHE A 115 2.98 -9.69 1.03
CA PHE A 115 2.33 -9.40 -0.25
C PHE A 115 1.35 -10.51 -0.65
N ARG A 116 1.78 -11.77 -0.59
CA ARG A 116 0.93 -12.93 -0.94
C ARG A 116 -0.26 -13.12 0.02
N ALA A 117 -0.07 -12.84 1.31
CA ALA A 117 -1.14 -12.94 2.30
C ALA A 117 -2.24 -11.88 2.13
N GLY A 118 -1.93 -10.75 1.49
CA GLY A 118 -2.89 -9.68 1.20
C GLY A 118 -3.57 -9.74 -0.17
N LEU A 119 -3.36 -10.83 -0.94
CA LEU A 119 -4.05 -11.10 -2.21
C LEU A 119 -5.43 -11.72 -1.96
#